data_AF-A0A7C3YXT9-F1
#
_entry.id   AF-A0A7C3YXT9-F1
#
_cell.length_a   1.000
_cell.length_b   1.000
_cell.length_c   1.000
_cell.angle_alpha   90.00
_cell.angle_beta   90.00
_cell.angle_gamma   90.00
#
_symmetry.space_group_name_H-M   'P 1'
#
loop_
_entity.id
_entity.type
_entity.pdbx_description
1 polymer ?
#
loop_
_entity_poly.entity_id
_entity_poly.type
_entity_poly.pdbx_seq_one_letter_code
_entity_poly.pdbx_strand_id
1 'polypeptide(L)'
;TIIGTWKDSIRIDQEKVREYTDKGFDIVNLVVRRCPSEALEWDEGRRELLIRAEDCVRCMHCINKMPKALRPGLEKGATILVGGKAPILRGAMLSWVLIPFLKLEPPYTDLKELIRKILDWWDENGRTRERLAELIERMSLRRFLKDIGLKPYPQMVFKPRSNPYVFFD
;
A
#
# COMPACT_ATOMS: atom_id res chain seq x y z
N THR A 1 -3.71 10.29 3.39
CA THR A 1 -2.46 10.08 2.63
C THR A 1 -2.77 9.34 1.35
N ILE A 2 -2.25 9.78 0.21
CA ILE A 2 -2.48 9.17 -1.11
C ILE A 2 -1.11 8.70 -1.62
N ILE A 3 -0.93 7.41 -1.84
CA ILE A 3 0.34 6.84 -2.30
C ILE A 3 0.12 6.11 -3.62
N GLY A 4 0.74 6.60 -4.69
CA GLY A 4 0.62 6.00 -6.03
C GLY A 4 1.14 4.57 -6.07
N THR A 5 0.43 3.71 -6.81
CA THR A 5 0.80 2.31 -6.99
C THR A 5 0.25 1.79 -8.33
N TRP A 6 0.44 0.50 -8.61
CA TRP A 6 -0.10 -0.19 -9.78
C TRP A 6 -0.66 -1.57 -9.38
N LYS A 7 -1.51 -2.16 -10.22
CA LYS A 7 -2.18 -3.44 -9.96
C LYS A 7 -1.61 -4.61 -10.78
N ASP A 8 -1.12 -4.34 -11.97
CA ASP A 8 -0.52 -5.32 -12.88
C ASP A 8 0.94 -5.65 -12.51
N SER A 9 1.62 -6.45 -13.33
CA SER A 9 3.01 -6.84 -13.07
C SER A 9 4.00 -5.70 -13.34
N ILE A 10 5.20 -5.79 -12.74
CA ILE A 10 6.33 -4.93 -13.08
C ILE A 10 6.73 -5.19 -14.52
N ARG A 11 7.05 -4.13 -15.26
CA ARG A 11 7.58 -4.25 -16.62
C ARG A 11 9.09 -4.46 -16.54
N ILE A 12 9.57 -5.55 -17.13
CA ILE A 12 10.97 -5.97 -17.13
C ILE A 12 11.51 -5.94 -18.55
N ASP A 13 12.57 -5.16 -18.75
CA ASP A 13 13.37 -5.16 -19.97
C ASP A 13 14.60 -6.06 -19.75
N GLN A 14 14.53 -7.31 -20.24
CA GLN A 14 15.57 -8.31 -20.00
C GLN A 14 16.92 -7.93 -20.65
N GLU A 15 16.92 -7.16 -21.74
CA GLU A 15 18.17 -6.66 -22.33
C GLU A 15 18.87 -5.71 -21.38
N LYS A 16 18.11 -4.78 -20.78
CA LYS A 16 18.66 -3.89 -19.75
C LYS A 16 19.04 -4.63 -18.49
N VAL A 17 18.32 -5.68 -18.08
CA VAL A 17 18.74 -6.54 -16.97
C VAL A 17 20.14 -7.14 -17.25
N ARG A 18 20.34 -7.70 -18.44
CA ARG A 18 21.64 -8.25 -18.85
C ARG A 18 22.74 -7.20 -18.82
N GLU A 19 22.48 -5.99 -19.33
CA GLU A 19 23.44 -4.87 -19.27
C GLU A 19 23.89 -4.52 -17.83
N TYR A 20 23.01 -4.66 -16.82
CA TYR A 20 23.41 -4.51 -15.41
C TYR A 20 24.39 -5.61 -15.02
N THR A 21 24.03 -6.87 -15.27
CA THR A 21 24.85 -8.03 -14.88
C THR A 21 26.20 -8.07 -15.60
N ASP A 22 26.26 -7.70 -16.89
CA ASP A 22 27.51 -7.62 -17.68
C ASP A 22 28.49 -6.59 -17.11
N LYS A 23 27.98 -5.56 -16.42
CA LYS A 23 28.79 -4.55 -15.73
C LYS A 23 29.21 -4.99 -14.32
N GLY A 24 29.00 -6.25 -13.96
CA GLY A 24 29.35 -6.81 -12.66
C GLY A 24 28.34 -6.48 -11.55
N PHE A 25 27.11 -6.09 -11.89
CA PHE A 25 26.07 -5.84 -10.87
C PHE A 25 25.59 -7.16 -10.25
N ASP A 26 25.76 -7.30 -8.93
CA ASP A 26 25.32 -8.46 -8.15
C ASP A 26 23.80 -8.46 -7.95
N ILE A 27 23.08 -8.91 -8.97
CA ILE A 27 21.60 -8.94 -8.98
C ILE A 27 21.04 -9.87 -7.89
N VAL A 28 21.72 -10.97 -7.59
CA VAL A 28 21.25 -11.96 -6.62
C VAL A 28 21.27 -11.36 -5.20
N ASN A 29 22.39 -10.81 -4.75
CA ASN A 29 22.50 -10.31 -3.38
C ASN A 29 21.91 -8.92 -3.17
N LEU A 30 21.88 -8.07 -4.21
CA LEU A 30 21.39 -6.70 -4.09
C LEU A 30 19.91 -6.54 -4.42
N VAL A 31 19.33 -7.43 -5.22
CA VAL A 31 17.93 -7.33 -5.68
C VAL A 31 17.11 -8.52 -5.21
N VAL A 32 17.45 -9.75 -5.65
CA VAL A 32 16.63 -10.95 -5.39
C VAL A 32 16.51 -11.23 -3.89
N ARG A 33 17.64 -11.39 -3.19
CA ARG A 33 17.67 -11.67 -1.73
C ARG A 33 17.20 -10.52 -0.85
N ARG A 34 16.91 -9.35 -1.44
CA ARG A 34 16.41 -8.16 -0.74
C ARG A 34 14.93 -7.90 -1.02
N CYS A 35 14.29 -8.74 -1.84
CA CYS A 35 12.85 -8.66 -2.06
C CYS A 35 12.12 -9.10 -0.79
N PRO A 36 11.32 -8.23 -0.13
CA PRO A 36 10.73 -8.52 1.17
C PRO A 36 9.69 -9.64 1.16
N SER A 37 9.14 -9.97 -0.02
CA SER A 37 8.17 -11.04 -0.21
C SER A 37 8.71 -12.19 -1.05
N GLU A 38 10.03 -12.22 -1.31
CA GLU A 38 10.67 -13.29 -2.10
C GLU A 38 10.02 -13.50 -3.49
N ALA A 39 9.42 -12.45 -4.04
CA ALA A 39 8.69 -12.49 -5.30
C ALA A 39 9.58 -12.48 -6.55
N LEU A 40 10.90 -12.35 -6.38
CA LEU A 40 11.86 -12.26 -7.47
C LEU A 40 12.72 -13.53 -7.54
N GLU A 41 13.07 -13.92 -8.76
CA GLU A 41 13.96 -15.05 -9.03
C GLU A 41 14.90 -14.68 -10.17
N TRP A 42 16.16 -15.11 -10.07
CA TRP A 42 17.15 -14.94 -11.13
C TRP A 42 17.43 -16.30 -11.78
N ASP A 43 17.09 -16.41 -13.06
CA ASP A 43 17.42 -17.57 -13.88
C ASP A 43 18.82 -17.35 -14.47
N GLU A 44 19.83 -17.99 -13.87
CA GLU A 44 21.22 -17.91 -14.32
C GLU A 44 21.41 -18.48 -15.75
N GLY A 45 20.64 -19.51 -16.10
CA GLY A 45 20.75 -20.19 -17.39
C GLY A 45 20.25 -19.31 -18.55
N ARG A 46 19.13 -18.61 -18.34
CA ARG A 46 18.57 -17.67 -19.34
C ARG A 46 19.08 -16.24 -19.18
N ARG A 47 19.73 -15.94 -18.06
CA ARG A 47 20.11 -14.59 -17.64
C ARG A 47 18.89 -13.65 -17.62
N GLU A 48 17.82 -14.11 -16.98
CA GLU A 48 16.54 -13.40 -16.89
C GLU A 48 16.10 -13.19 -15.44
N LEU A 49 15.56 -12.01 -15.16
CA LEU A 49 14.90 -11.72 -13.88
C LEU A 49 13.41 -12.05 -14.01
N LEU A 50 12.94 -12.99 -13.20
CA LEU A 50 11.55 -13.42 -13.13
C LEU A 50 10.86 -12.80 -11.91
N ILE A 51 9.55 -12.58 -12.01
CA ILE A 51 8.72 -12.03 -10.93
C ILE A 51 7.40 -12.78 -10.81
N ARG A 52 7.06 -13.20 -9.59
CA ARG A 52 5.69 -13.60 -9.21
C ARG A 52 4.90 -12.35 -8.84
N ALA A 53 4.03 -11.90 -9.73
CA ALA A 53 3.36 -10.60 -9.59
C ALA A 53 2.41 -10.57 -8.38
N GLU A 54 1.75 -11.70 -8.13
CA GLU A 54 0.83 -11.97 -7.02
C GLU A 54 1.50 -11.81 -5.64
N ASP A 55 2.78 -12.18 -5.53
CA ASP A 55 3.54 -12.08 -4.29
C ASP A 55 4.19 -10.71 -4.13
N CYS A 56 4.18 -9.86 -5.16
CA CYS A 56 4.85 -8.57 -5.13
C CYS A 56 4.10 -7.57 -4.23
N VAL A 57 4.76 -7.13 -3.16
CA VAL A 57 4.24 -6.09 -2.26
C VAL A 57 4.53 -4.66 -2.72
N ARG A 58 5.09 -4.48 -3.92
CA ARG A 58 5.36 -3.18 -4.57
C ARG A 58 6.19 -2.21 -3.71
N CYS A 59 7.20 -2.73 -3.01
CA CYS A 59 8.09 -1.96 -2.12
C CYS A 59 9.09 -1.01 -2.81
N MET A 60 9.10 -0.97 -4.16
CA MET A 60 10.01 -0.20 -5.00
C MET A 60 11.49 -0.61 -5.00
N HIS A 61 11.94 -1.52 -4.13
CA HIS A 61 13.37 -1.86 -4.00
C HIS A 61 14.04 -2.25 -5.33
N CYS A 62 13.47 -3.21 -6.07
CA CYS A 62 14.04 -3.67 -7.33
C CYS A 62 14.06 -2.56 -8.41
N ILE A 63 12.97 -1.80 -8.54
CA ILE A 63 12.89 -0.65 -9.46
C ILE A 63 13.94 0.41 -9.10
N ASN A 64 14.13 0.71 -7.82
CA ASN A 64 15.13 1.67 -7.36
C ASN A 64 16.57 1.22 -7.69
N LYS A 65 16.84 -0.10 -7.65
CA LYS A 65 18.15 -0.66 -7.98
C LYS A 65 18.40 -0.73 -9.48
N MET A 66 17.37 -0.99 -10.28
CA MET A 66 17.49 -1.19 -11.73
C MET A 66 16.49 -0.34 -12.53
N PRO A 67 16.47 1.00 -12.38
CA PRO A 67 15.42 1.85 -12.97
C PRO A 67 15.44 1.91 -14.50
N LYS A 68 16.55 1.53 -15.14
CA LYS A 68 16.62 1.41 -16.60
C LYS A 68 15.94 0.13 -17.12
N ALA A 69 15.86 -0.91 -16.30
CA ALA A 69 15.33 -2.22 -16.68
C ALA A 69 13.91 -2.46 -16.15
N LEU A 70 13.61 -1.98 -14.94
CA LEU A 70 12.36 -2.24 -14.23
C LEU A 70 11.52 -0.97 -14.14
N ARG A 71 10.24 -1.10 -14.46
CA ARG A 71 9.28 0.01 -14.38
C ARG A 71 7.99 -0.43 -13.67
N PRO A 72 7.30 0.50 -12.98
CA PRO A 72 5.93 0.26 -12.53
C PRO A 72 5.04 -0.23 -13.67
N GLY A 73 4.03 -1.03 -13.32
CA GLY A 73 3.00 -1.50 -14.24
C GLY A 73 2.19 -0.35 -14.87
N LEU A 74 1.33 -0.73 -15.80
CA LEU A 74 0.50 0.18 -16.59
C LEU A 74 -0.85 0.47 -15.91
N GLU A 75 -1.39 -0.47 -15.15
CA GLU A 75 -2.64 -0.31 -14.41
C GLU A 75 -2.41 0.50 -13.13
N LYS A 76 -2.21 1.80 -13.31
CA LYS A 76 -1.89 2.74 -12.22
C LYS A 76 -3.13 3.19 -11.46
N GLY A 77 -2.92 3.45 -10.17
CA GLY A 77 -3.88 4.03 -9.22
C GLY A 77 -3.16 4.48 -7.96
N ALA A 78 -3.85 4.49 -6.83
CA ALA A 78 -3.24 4.78 -5.53
C ALA A 78 -3.84 3.94 -4.41
N THR A 79 -3.03 3.67 -3.38
CA THR A 79 -3.51 3.24 -2.08
C THR A 79 -3.88 4.48 -1.26
N ILE A 80 -5.08 4.48 -0.67
CA ILE A 80 -5.55 5.54 0.22
C ILE A 80 -5.33 5.10 1.66
N LEU A 81 -4.55 5.88 2.41
CA LEU A 81 -4.26 5.65 3.82
C LEU A 81 -4.83 6.76 4.69
N VAL A 82 -5.21 6.43 5.91
CA VAL A 82 -5.86 7.33 6.87
C VAL A 82 -5.17 7.28 8.23
N GLY A 83 -5.32 8.34 9.02
CA GLY A 83 -4.93 8.33 10.43
C GLY A 83 -3.52 8.81 10.77
N GLY A 84 -2.75 9.33 9.80
CA GLY A 84 -1.45 9.94 10.09
C GLY A 84 -1.56 11.16 11.00
N LYS A 85 -0.86 11.16 12.14
CA LYS A 85 -0.79 12.31 13.04
C LYS A 85 0.50 12.38 13.86
N ALA A 86 0.85 13.61 14.25
CA ALA A 86 1.89 13.90 15.24
C ALA A 86 1.44 13.46 16.67
N PRO A 87 2.34 13.46 17.67
CA PRO A 87 2.09 12.86 18.98
C PRO A 87 0.83 13.33 19.74
N ILE A 88 0.52 14.62 19.74
CA ILE A 88 -0.54 15.18 20.59
C ILE A 88 -1.94 14.75 20.07
N LEU A 89 -2.85 14.19 20.88
CA LEU A 89 -2.74 13.81 22.29
C LEU A 89 -2.42 12.31 22.49
N ARG A 90 -2.96 11.40 21.66
CA ARG A 90 -2.84 9.93 21.85
C ARG A 90 -1.67 9.29 21.10
N GLY A 91 -0.49 9.89 21.19
CA GLY A 91 0.72 9.38 20.54
C GLY A 91 0.77 9.60 19.03
N ALA A 92 1.95 9.33 18.46
CA ALA A 92 2.17 9.46 17.02
C ALA A 92 1.59 8.25 16.30
N MET A 93 0.92 8.49 15.18
CA MET A 93 0.34 7.42 14.37
C MET A 93 0.79 7.59 12.92
N LEU A 94 1.33 6.53 12.35
CA LEU A 94 1.45 6.42 10.89
C LEU A 94 0.07 6.11 10.30
N SER A 95 -0.10 6.48 9.03
CA SER A 95 -1.35 6.13 8.34
C SER A 95 -1.43 4.61 8.10
N TRP A 96 -2.64 4.06 8.14
CA TRP A 96 -2.92 2.66 7.76
C TRP A 96 -3.80 2.61 6.51
N VAL A 97 -3.82 1.46 5.84
CA VAL A 97 -4.56 1.26 4.59
C VAL A 97 -6.07 1.35 4.85
N LEU A 98 -6.74 2.24 4.11
CA LEU A 98 -8.21 2.33 4.06
C LEU A 98 -8.73 1.77 2.75
N ILE A 99 -8.20 2.21 1.61
CA ILE A 99 -8.51 1.65 0.29
C ILE A 99 -7.23 1.07 -0.30
N PRO A 100 -7.14 -0.27 -0.49
CA PRO A 100 -5.94 -0.91 -1.03
C PRO A 100 -5.56 -0.39 -2.42
N PHE A 101 -6.56 -0.15 -3.28
CA PHE A 101 -6.38 0.40 -4.62
C PHE A 101 -7.60 1.21 -5.05
N LEU A 102 -7.36 2.45 -5.46
CA LEU A 102 -8.34 3.34 -6.07
C LEU A 102 -7.78 3.83 -7.40
N LYS A 103 -8.56 3.67 -8.47
CA LYS A 103 -8.22 4.29 -9.76
C LYS A 103 -8.36 5.81 -9.60
N LEU A 104 -7.32 6.56 -9.95
CA LEU A 104 -7.32 8.03 -9.85
C LEU A 104 -7.31 8.64 -11.23
N GLU A 105 -8.48 9.05 -11.70
CA GLU A 105 -8.66 9.74 -12.98
C GLU A 105 -9.41 11.06 -12.74
N PRO A 106 -9.00 12.18 -13.37
CA PRO A 106 -9.78 13.40 -13.34
C PRO A 106 -11.24 13.15 -13.74
N PRO A 107 -12.23 13.70 -13.02
CA PRO A 107 -12.12 14.76 -12.00
C PRO A 107 -11.93 14.25 -10.55
N TYR A 108 -11.51 12.99 -10.37
CA TYR A 108 -11.24 12.32 -9.10
C TYR A 108 -12.49 12.16 -8.22
N THR A 109 -13.64 11.87 -8.84
CA THR A 109 -14.95 11.77 -8.19
C THR A 109 -14.92 10.81 -7.01
N ASP A 110 -14.48 9.57 -7.23
CA ASP A 110 -14.46 8.53 -6.20
C ASP A 110 -13.63 8.92 -4.97
N LEU A 111 -12.48 9.56 -5.20
CA LEU A 111 -11.62 10.06 -4.12
C LEU A 111 -12.31 11.19 -3.35
N LYS A 112 -12.94 12.14 -4.06
CA LYS A 112 -13.65 13.26 -3.44
C LYS A 112 -14.86 12.79 -2.64
N GLU A 113 -15.62 11.83 -3.15
CA GLU A 113 -16.74 11.22 -2.43
C GLU A 113 -16.28 10.48 -1.18
N LEU A 114 -15.19 9.72 -1.26
CA LEU A 114 -14.59 9.08 -0.09
C LEU A 114 -14.17 10.12 0.95
N ILE A 115 -13.51 11.20 0.54
CA ILE A 115 -13.08 12.28 1.44
C ILE A 115 -14.30 12.93 2.11
N ARG A 116 -15.37 13.23 1.37
CA ARG A 116 -16.60 13.80 1.93
C ARG A 116 -17.21 12.90 2.99
N LYS A 117 -17.41 11.61 2.70
CA LYS A 117 -17.93 10.64 3.68
C LYS A 117 -17.11 10.59 4.96
N ILE A 118 -15.78 10.66 4.83
CA ILE A 118 -14.88 10.68 5.99
C ILE A 118 -15.03 11.98 6.79
N LEU A 119 -15.13 13.13 6.11
CA LEU A 119 -15.30 14.44 6.74
C LEU A 119 -16.65 14.52 7.45
N ASP A 120 -17.75 14.14 6.79
CA ASP A 120 -19.09 14.14 7.36
C ASP A 120 -19.17 13.25 8.62
N TRP A 121 -18.55 12.06 8.56
CA TRP A 121 -18.47 11.18 9.73
C TRP A 121 -17.62 11.76 10.87
N TRP A 122 -16.50 12.41 10.54
CA TRP A 122 -15.63 13.04 11.54
C TRP A 122 -16.29 14.26 12.19
N ASP A 123 -17.02 15.06 11.42
CA ASP A 123 -17.75 16.24 11.91
C ASP A 123 -18.83 15.86 12.93
N GLU A 124 -19.63 14.84 12.61
CA GLU A 124 -20.73 14.38 13.47
C GLU A 124 -20.24 13.70 14.77
N ASN A 125 -19.10 12.98 14.71
CA ASN A 125 -18.68 12.11 15.81
C ASN A 125 -17.45 12.61 16.57
N GLY A 126 -16.73 13.59 16.03
CA GLY A 126 -15.48 14.10 16.56
C GLY A 126 -15.67 14.93 17.83
N ARG A 127 -14.81 14.73 18.82
CA ARG A 127 -14.70 15.65 19.97
C ARG A 127 -13.85 16.85 19.61
N THR A 128 -13.96 17.91 20.41
CA THR A 128 -13.12 19.10 20.29
C THR A 128 -11.64 18.73 20.17
N ARG A 129 -11.04 19.12 19.04
CA ARG A 129 -9.61 18.88 18.69
C ARG A 129 -9.21 17.41 18.56
N GLU A 130 -10.16 16.49 18.45
CA GLU A 130 -9.88 15.07 18.23
C GLU A 130 -9.54 14.81 16.76
N ARG A 131 -8.38 14.20 16.49
CA ARG A 131 -8.00 13.85 15.13
C ARG A 131 -8.76 12.61 14.67
N LEU A 132 -9.01 12.49 13.37
CA LEU A 132 -9.67 11.34 12.76
C LEU A 132 -9.09 9.98 13.23
N ALA A 133 -7.77 9.90 13.39
CA ALA A 133 -7.12 8.68 13.85
C ALA A 133 -7.58 8.26 15.27
N GLU A 134 -7.68 9.24 16.16
CA GLU A 134 -8.08 9.08 17.56
C GLU A 134 -9.58 8.77 17.66
N LEU A 135 -10.38 9.40 16.77
CA LEU A 135 -11.79 9.08 16.62
C LEU A 135 -12.00 7.61 16.22
N ILE A 136 -11.27 7.13 15.21
CA ILE A 136 -11.35 5.72 14.76
C ILE A 136 -10.87 4.77 15.86
N GLU A 137 -9.82 5.11 16.60
CA GLU A 137 -9.38 4.33 17.75
C GLU A 137 -10.47 4.24 18.83
N ARG A 138 -11.11 5.36 19.16
CA ARG A 138 -12.17 5.44 20.17
C ARG A 138 -13.44 4.70 19.75
N MET A 139 -13.84 4.83 18.49
CA MET A 139 -15.12 4.32 17.98
C MET A 139 -15.02 2.97 17.27
N SER A 140 -13.81 2.46 17.09
CA SER A 140 -13.42 1.29 16.30
C SER A 140 -13.43 1.52 14.78
N LEU A 141 -12.47 0.86 14.13
CA LEU A 141 -12.40 0.74 12.67
C LEU A 141 -13.66 0.10 12.08
N ARG A 142 -14.28 -0.86 12.77
CA ARG A 142 -15.51 -1.53 12.32
C ARG A 142 -16.65 -0.51 12.13
N ARG A 143 -16.90 0.34 13.13
CA ARG A 143 -17.95 1.35 13.07
C ARG A 143 -17.64 2.39 11.99
N PHE A 144 -16.41 2.88 11.94
CA PHE A 144 -15.97 3.80 10.90
C PHE A 144 -16.27 3.27 9.49
N LEU A 145 -15.85 2.03 9.19
CA LEU A 145 -16.09 1.40 7.89
C LEU A 145 -17.57 1.23 7.58
N LYS A 146 -18.39 0.79 8.55
CA LYS A 146 -19.84 0.64 8.39
C LYS A 146 -20.50 1.98 8.05
N ASP A 147 -20.18 3.03 8.79
CA ASP A 147 -20.82 4.34 8.68
C ASP A 147 -20.46 5.04 7.35
N ILE A 148 -19.24 4.84 6.83
CA ILE A 148 -18.83 5.37 5.51
C ILE A 148 -19.14 4.43 4.34
N GLY A 149 -19.78 3.29 4.60
CA GLY A 149 -20.21 2.33 3.57
C GLY A 149 -19.08 1.53 2.92
N LEU A 150 -18.01 1.22 3.66
CA LEU A 150 -16.90 0.40 3.18
C LEU A 150 -16.92 -1.01 3.78
N LYS A 151 -16.54 -2.00 2.96
CA LYS A 151 -16.32 -3.38 3.41
C LYS A 151 -14.92 -3.51 4.03
N PRO A 152 -14.75 -4.32 5.09
CA PRO A 152 -13.43 -4.63 5.62
C PRO A 152 -12.66 -5.52 4.66
N TYR A 153 -11.35 -5.26 4.54
CA TYR A 153 -10.41 -6.08 3.77
C TYR A 153 -9.22 -6.49 4.66
N PRO A 154 -8.63 -7.69 4.46
CA PRO A 154 -7.44 -8.11 5.21
C PRO A 154 -6.28 -7.11 5.11
N GLN A 155 -6.13 -6.42 3.99
CA GLN A 155 -5.08 -5.42 3.72
C GLN A 155 -5.17 -4.18 4.63
N MET A 156 -6.30 -3.97 5.33
CA MET A 156 -6.47 -2.87 6.28
C MET A 156 -5.75 -3.11 7.61
N VAL A 157 -5.36 -4.36 7.91
CA VAL A 157 -4.70 -4.73 9.16
C VAL A 157 -3.38 -5.42 8.91
N PHE A 158 -2.39 -5.16 9.78
CA PHE A 158 -1.10 -5.85 9.72
C PHE A 158 -1.21 -7.32 10.19
N LYS A 159 -2.04 -7.56 11.21
CA LYS A 159 -2.38 -8.89 11.70
C LYS A 159 -3.79 -8.89 12.30
N PRO A 160 -4.48 -10.03 12.33
CA PRO A 160 -5.71 -10.18 13.11
C PRO A 160 -5.47 -9.86 14.59
N ARG A 161 -6.56 -9.50 15.28
CA ARG A 161 -6.53 -9.31 16.73
C ARG A 161 -6.06 -10.58 17.44
N SER A 162 -5.28 -10.42 18.51
CA SER A 162 -4.79 -11.54 19.33
C SER A 162 -5.65 -11.83 20.56
N ASN A 163 -6.66 -11.00 20.83
CA ASN A 163 -7.55 -11.16 21.99
C ASN A 163 -8.97 -11.56 21.55
N PRO A 164 -9.68 -12.38 22.34
CA PRO A 164 -10.95 -12.98 21.94
C PRO A 164 -12.18 -12.10 22.15
N TYR A 165 -12.03 -10.82 22.54
CA TYR A 165 -13.15 -9.92 22.86
C TYR A 165 -13.88 -9.39 21.61
N VAL A 166 -14.45 -10.29 20.83
CA VAL A 166 -15.17 -10.00 19.58
C VAL A 166 -16.59 -9.53 19.92
N PHE A 167 -16.94 -8.35 19.42
CA PHE A 167 -18.31 -7.83 19.49
C PHE A 167 -19.10 -8.34 18.29
N PHE A 168 -20.32 -8.79 18.53
CA PHE A 168 -21.28 -9.20 17.52
C PHE A 168 -22.36 -8.12 17.38
N ASP A 169 -23.06 -8.11 16.23
CA ASP A 169 -24.24 -7.25 16.02
C ASP A 169 -25.51 -7.96 16.49
#